data_AF-A0A7K4HBK3-F1
#
_entry.id   AF-A0A7K4HBK3-F1
#
_cell.length_a   1.000
_cell.length_b   1.000
_cell.length_c   1.000
_cell.angle_alpha   90.00
_cell.angle_beta   90.00
_cell.angle_gamma   90.00
#
_symmetry.space_group_name_H-M   'P 1'
#
loop_
_entity.id
_entity.type
_entity.pdbx_description
1 polymer ?
#
loop_
_entity_poly.entity_id
_entity_poly.type
_entity_poly.pdbx_seq_one_letter_code
_entity_poly.pdbx_strand_id
1 'polypeptide(L)'
;MSIHGNQYILPLFKTPQIIPPINEHDELTLAFYLLTKDLKPNEKIASFSRLLWPFLCVQGVISTHIILDGLNVFSKKGKLSNPPRQPLIGHLLRNIENRTQIEQLQKIIEVLKYTDSEAESLGESEESEFQKLKIKSLVDPEFLQTLVNLMPFTEFKPVADYMPLEPNFTTEQALEIADNYRNSVDYMRGNALRWNTQIELISKEVDKWLIEVNVQLKDINSRFSSQITKTSQLIDSGQVKNTIDLEGDKIDQWKVNEKRRVIENISVLFKTAERQLEDIIKKNKSFTQTEILKGKVFKDLTNPFENHFKFLIDEGNNFVSSITSFTQKYMELKESVFEIDIEAEKKLVELKSSLDMKLQDRDKNLSAFEEEKQEKISEIKALQNKIEDFYSQIKAIVQLKNGNCLQEAQDLVSWSLVDNQSELFSRPIVWIYMPLYVMFVENEQMMEEKMVSVFPGFVTSDPNNIYKEVSGAMLNLKQAVTERVEEDMALRSNFEFSCESRNILEDSSLSKKIQQGISILRRSAIINGDMENKIRSKLDSLLTR
;
A
#
# COMPACT_ATOMS: atom_id res chain seq x y z
N MET A 1 24.65 -41.15 -27.34
CA MET A 1 25.93 -40.38 -27.29
C MET A 1 27.00 -41.31 -26.70
N SER A 2 28.09 -41.65 -27.41
CA SER A 2 29.08 -42.60 -26.86
C SER A 2 30.01 -41.88 -25.88
N ILE A 3 29.76 -42.06 -24.58
CA ILE A 3 30.60 -41.50 -23.52
C ILE A 3 31.87 -42.35 -23.44
N HIS A 4 33.03 -41.74 -23.68
CA HIS A 4 34.33 -42.38 -23.65
C HIS A 4 35.21 -41.77 -22.56
N GLY A 5 36.11 -42.58 -22.00
CA GLY A 5 37.09 -42.15 -21.00
C GLY A 5 36.55 -42.12 -19.57
N ASN A 6 37.25 -41.40 -18.71
CA ASN A 6 36.91 -41.28 -17.30
C ASN A 6 35.80 -40.24 -17.12
N GLN A 7 34.87 -40.53 -16.21
CA GLN A 7 33.77 -39.65 -15.86
C GLN A 7 33.70 -39.51 -14.34
N TYR A 8 33.05 -38.44 -13.87
CA TYR A 8 32.74 -38.26 -12.46
C TYR A 8 31.57 -39.17 -12.08
N ILE A 9 31.84 -40.20 -11.28
CA ILE A 9 30.85 -41.20 -10.87
C ILE A 9 30.65 -41.12 -9.36
N LEU A 10 29.40 -40.94 -8.91
CA LEU A 10 29.03 -40.99 -7.49
C LEU A 10 29.21 -42.42 -6.94
N PRO A 11 29.41 -42.61 -5.63
CA PRO A 11 29.43 -43.95 -5.06
C PRO A 11 28.02 -44.57 -5.04
N LEU A 12 27.90 -45.85 -5.38
CA LEU A 12 26.65 -46.59 -5.20
C LEU A 12 26.43 -46.93 -3.72
N PHE A 13 27.37 -47.64 -3.11
CA PHE A 13 27.30 -48.00 -1.70
C PHE A 13 28.24 -47.15 -0.87
N LYS A 14 27.72 -46.64 0.24
CA LYS A 14 28.51 -46.00 1.28
C LYS A 14 28.56 -46.88 2.51
N THR A 15 29.74 -47.04 3.06
CA THR A 15 29.95 -47.76 4.31
C THR A 15 30.29 -46.78 5.44
N PRO A 16 29.91 -47.07 6.69
CA PRO A 16 30.50 -46.41 7.86
C PRO A 16 32.02 -46.59 7.83
N GLN A 17 32.79 -45.67 8.42
CA GLN A 17 34.27 -45.72 8.44
C GLN A 17 34.88 -47.04 8.97
N ILE A 18 34.08 -47.85 9.67
CA ILE A 18 34.47 -49.14 10.26
C ILE A 18 34.41 -50.28 9.24
N ILE A 19 33.60 -50.16 8.18
CA ILE A 19 33.43 -51.18 7.14
C ILE A 19 34.23 -50.77 5.90
N PRO A 20 35.06 -51.65 5.32
CA PRO A 20 35.83 -51.34 4.12
C PRO A 20 34.91 -50.91 2.96
N PRO A 21 35.40 -50.04 2.05
CA PRO A 21 34.61 -49.60 0.90
C PRO A 21 34.27 -50.79 0.00
N ILE A 22 33.04 -50.77 -0.52
CA ILE A 22 32.49 -51.83 -1.39
C ILE A 22 32.69 -51.40 -2.85
N ASN A 23 33.43 -52.17 -3.63
CA ASN A 23 33.84 -51.87 -5.00
C ASN A 23 33.93 -53.11 -5.90
N GLU A 24 33.53 -52.96 -7.17
CA GLU A 24 33.65 -53.99 -8.20
C GLU A 24 32.84 -55.28 -7.90
N HIS A 25 33.48 -56.32 -7.37
CA HIS A 25 32.89 -57.66 -7.22
C HIS A 25 31.96 -57.77 -6.02
N ASP A 26 32.30 -57.15 -4.89
CA ASP A 26 31.44 -57.12 -3.71
C ASP A 26 30.25 -56.17 -3.91
N GLU A 27 30.43 -55.06 -4.65
CA GLU A 27 29.34 -54.18 -5.10
C GLU A 27 28.33 -54.93 -5.97
N LEU A 28 28.80 -55.62 -7.01
CA LEU A 28 27.96 -56.44 -7.89
C LEU A 28 27.19 -57.51 -7.11
N THR A 29 27.87 -58.19 -6.19
CA THR A 29 27.28 -59.27 -5.39
C THR A 29 26.20 -58.74 -4.45
N LEU A 30 26.46 -57.62 -3.78
CA LEU A 30 25.50 -57.00 -2.88
C LEU A 30 24.29 -56.47 -3.66
N ALA A 31 24.51 -55.81 -4.79
CA ALA A 31 23.42 -55.34 -5.66
C ALA A 31 22.58 -56.52 -6.18
N PHE A 32 23.21 -57.61 -6.61
CA PHE A 32 22.52 -58.82 -7.04
C PHE A 32 21.65 -59.42 -5.92
N TYR A 33 22.17 -59.50 -4.70
CA TYR A 33 21.38 -59.93 -3.54
C TYR A 33 20.17 -59.02 -3.30
N LEU A 34 20.37 -57.70 -3.28
CA LEU A 34 19.30 -56.73 -3.02
C LEU A 34 18.19 -56.77 -4.07
N LEU A 35 18.52 -57.07 -5.33
CA LEU A 35 17.56 -57.18 -6.42
C LEU A 35 16.82 -58.52 -6.42
N THR A 36 17.45 -59.60 -5.94
CA THR A 36 16.90 -60.96 -6.07
C THR A 36 16.31 -61.55 -4.78
N LYS A 37 16.57 -60.95 -3.61
CA LYS A 37 16.14 -61.47 -2.31
C LYS A 37 14.62 -61.66 -2.16
N ASP A 38 13.83 -60.83 -2.84
CA ASP A 38 12.36 -60.81 -2.79
C ASP A 38 11.72 -61.40 -4.07
N LEU A 39 12.53 -61.99 -4.95
CA LEU A 39 12.09 -62.53 -6.23
C LEU A 39 11.30 -63.84 -6.04
N LYS A 40 10.06 -63.86 -6.54
CA LYS A 40 9.15 -65.01 -6.39
C LYS A 40 9.59 -66.21 -7.24
N PRO A 41 9.12 -67.44 -6.95
CA PRO A 41 9.50 -68.63 -7.73
C PRO A 41 9.07 -68.62 -9.21
N ASN A 42 8.01 -67.88 -9.55
CA ASN A 42 7.46 -67.74 -10.89
C ASN A 42 8.00 -66.53 -11.67
N GLU A 43 8.98 -65.83 -11.10
CA GLU A 43 9.60 -64.64 -11.67
C GLU A 43 10.97 -65.01 -12.26
N LYS A 44 11.24 -64.59 -13.50
CA LYS A 44 12.48 -64.81 -14.23
C LYS A 44 13.20 -63.49 -14.46
N ILE A 45 14.53 -63.48 -14.35
CA ILE A 45 15.33 -62.31 -14.72
C ILE A 45 15.51 -62.27 -16.24
N ALA A 46 15.03 -61.22 -16.88
CA ALA A 46 15.17 -60.99 -18.32
C ALA A 46 16.51 -60.32 -18.64
N SER A 47 16.81 -59.20 -17.97
CA SER A 47 18.07 -58.47 -18.13
C SER A 47 18.55 -57.89 -16.79
N PHE A 48 19.86 -57.76 -16.63
CA PHE A 48 20.48 -57.20 -15.43
C PHE A 48 21.70 -56.37 -15.84
N SER A 49 21.74 -55.10 -15.45
CA SER A 49 22.85 -54.22 -15.82
C SER A 49 23.19 -53.18 -14.76
N ARG A 50 24.40 -52.63 -14.89
CA ARG A 50 24.90 -51.49 -14.13
C ARG A 50 24.81 -50.24 -14.99
N LEU A 51 23.90 -49.35 -14.62
CA LEU A 51 23.59 -48.15 -15.40
C LEU A 51 24.20 -46.90 -14.76
N LEU A 52 24.32 -45.83 -15.56
CA LEU A 52 24.69 -44.50 -15.09
C LEU A 52 23.59 -43.50 -15.42
N TRP A 53 23.02 -42.89 -14.37
CA TRP A 53 22.08 -41.79 -14.49
C TRP A 53 22.81 -40.47 -14.72
N PRO A 54 22.56 -39.77 -15.83
CA PRO A 54 23.26 -38.54 -16.17
C PRO A 54 22.68 -37.33 -15.44
N PHE A 55 23.52 -36.64 -14.65
CA PHE A 55 23.25 -35.29 -14.14
C PHE A 55 24.24 -34.31 -14.75
N LEU A 56 23.77 -33.13 -15.13
CA LEU A 56 24.60 -32.07 -15.68
C LEU A 56 24.65 -30.89 -14.72
N CYS A 57 25.84 -30.62 -14.20
CA CYS A 57 26.14 -29.41 -13.47
C CYS A 57 26.42 -28.28 -14.47
N VAL A 58 25.67 -27.18 -14.40
CA VAL A 58 25.84 -25.98 -15.24
C VAL A 58 25.85 -24.74 -14.38
N GLN A 59 26.64 -23.74 -14.75
CA GLN A 59 26.65 -22.44 -14.08
C GLN A 59 25.25 -21.82 -13.98
N GLY A 60 24.84 -21.52 -12.75
CA GLY A 60 23.57 -20.88 -12.39
C GLY A 60 23.71 -19.36 -12.33
N VAL A 61 23.25 -18.74 -11.24
CA VAL A 61 23.48 -17.32 -10.98
C VAL A 61 24.92 -17.11 -10.47
N ILE A 62 25.29 -15.86 -10.17
CA ILE A 62 26.65 -15.52 -9.70
C ILE A 62 27.03 -16.42 -8.52
N SER A 63 28.16 -17.13 -8.67
CA SER A 63 28.72 -18.05 -7.68
C SER A 63 27.81 -19.23 -7.29
N THR A 64 26.92 -19.67 -8.19
CA THR A 64 26.15 -20.90 -8.01
C THR A 64 26.12 -21.80 -9.25
N HIS A 65 25.80 -23.07 -9.04
CA HIS A 65 25.59 -24.07 -10.09
C HIS A 65 24.20 -24.71 -9.94
N ILE A 66 23.51 -24.91 -11.05
CA ILE A 66 22.29 -25.73 -11.07
C ILE A 66 22.65 -27.14 -11.51
N ILE A 67 21.89 -28.12 -11.02
CA ILE A 67 21.98 -29.50 -11.49
C ILE A 67 20.74 -29.80 -12.32
N LEU A 68 20.97 -30.26 -13.55
CA LEU A 68 19.95 -30.72 -14.48
C LEU A 68 19.97 -32.25 -14.55
N ASP A 69 18.82 -32.85 -14.30
CA ASP A 69 18.57 -34.27 -14.50
C ASP A 69 18.38 -34.58 -15.99
N GLY A 70 19.30 -35.38 -16.54
CA GLY A 70 19.31 -35.78 -17.93
C GLY A 70 18.06 -36.55 -18.37
N LEU A 71 17.33 -37.22 -17.48
CA LEU A 71 16.11 -37.97 -17.82
C LEU A 71 14.83 -37.14 -17.67
N ASN A 72 14.92 -35.88 -17.21
CA ASN A 72 13.77 -34.98 -17.06
C ASN A 72 12.65 -35.55 -16.14
N VAL A 73 13.06 -36.30 -15.13
CA VAL A 73 12.24 -36.73 -14.00
C VAL A 73 11.95 -35.53 -13.09
N PHE A 74 12.96 -34.72 -12.79
CA PHE A 74 12.76 -33.49 -12.02
C PHE A 74 12.32 -32.32 -12.90
N SER A 75 11.49 -31.42 -12.35
CA SER A 75 11.19 -30.14 -12.98
C SER A 75 10.65 -29.13 -11.97
N LYS A 76 11.09 -27.87 -12.08
CA LYS A 76 10.51 -26.77 -11.31
C LYS A 76 9.28 -26.27 -12.05
N LYS A 77 8.10 -26.42 -11.42
CA LYS A 77 6.86 -25.77 -11.84
C LYS A 77 6.47 -24.72 -10.79
N GLY A 78 5.85 -23.63 -11.22
CA GLY A 78 5.42 -22.58 -10.30
C GLY A 78 4.69 -21.43 -11.00
N LYS A 79 4.45 -20.38 -10.22
CA LYS A 79 3.86 -19.11 -10.63
C LYS A 79 4.78 -17.99 -10.13
N LEU A 80 4.96 -16.94 -10.93
CA LEU A 80 5.79 -15.79 -10.61
C LEU A 80 4.93 -14.54 -10.57
N SER A 81 5.10 -13.71 -9.55
CA SER A 81 4.36 -12.47 -9.45
C SER A 81 4.76 -11.50 -10.57
N ASN A 82 3.75 -10.93 -11.23
CA ASN A 82 3.92 -9.98 -12.32
C ASN A 82 3.25 -8.64 -11.98
N PRO A 83 4.01 -7.53 -11.93
CA PRO A 83 3.42 -6.21 -11.69
C PRO A 83 2.58 -5.75 -12.89
N PRO A 84 1.53 -4.94 -12.64
CA PRO A 84 0.77 -4.33 -13.72
C PRO A 84 1.66 -3.45 -14.59
N ARG A 85 1.25 -3.25 -15.85
CA ARG A 85 1.99 -2.42 -16.80
C ARG A 85 2.03 -0.96 -16.31
N GLN A 86 3.22 -0.36 -16.34
CA GLN A 86 3.42 1.04 -15.93
C GLN A 86 2.54 2.05 -16.68
N PRO A 87 2.28 1.89 -18.00
CA PRO A 87 1.32 2.74 -18.71
C PRO A 87 -0.10 2.69 -18.14
N LEU A 88 -0.55 1.56 -17.58
CA LEU A 88 -1.90 1.43 -17.02
C LEU A 88 -2.08 2.37 -15.82
N ILE A 89 -1.14 2.34 -14.87
CA ILE A 89 -1.12 3.27 -13.73
C ILE A 89 -0.93 4.71 -14.21
N GLY A 90 -0.03 4.94 -15.17
CA GLY A 90 0.17 6.26 -15.76
C GLY A 90 -1.09 6.84 -16.43
N HIS A 91 -1.88 6.02 -17.11
CA HIS A 91 -3.16 6.43 -17.68
C HIS A 91 -4.18 6.77 -16.60
N LEU A 92 -4.28 5.96 -15.53
CA LEU A 92 -5.18 6.24 -14.41
C LEU A 92 -4.85 7.57 -13.71
N LEU A 93 -3.56 7.90 -13.59
CA LEU A 93 -3.09 9.17 -13.02
C LEU A 93 -3.32 10.37 -13.97
N ARG A 94 -3.25 10.16 -15.29
CA ARG A 94 -3.44 11.24 -16.30
C ARG A 94 -4.89 11.50 -16.68
N ASN A 95 -5.80 10.55 -16.47
CA ASN A 95 -7.20 10.67 -16.86
C ASN A 95 -8.00 11.53 -15.85
N ILE A 96 -7.64 12.81 -15.80
CA ILE A 96 -8.20 13.82 -14.87
C ILE A 96 -9.62 14.24 -15.30
N GLU A 97 -9.96 14.11 -16.58
CA GLU A 97 -11.18 14.70 -17.15
C GLU A 97 -12.49 14.06 -16.66
N ASN A 98 -12.45 12.89 -16.00
CA ASN A 98 -13.67 12.17 -15.58
C ASN A 98 -13.62 11.59 -14.16
N ARG A 99 -12.57 11.85 -13.35
CA ARG A 99 -12.42 11.23 -12.02
C ARG A 99 -11.82 12.17 -10.99
N THR A 100 -12.33 12.08 -9.75
CA THR A 100 -11.72 12.73 -8.59
C THR A 100 -10.40 12.04 -8.20
N GLN A 101 -9.54 12.75 -7.46
CA GLN A 101 -8.28 12.20 -6.92
C GLN A 101 -8.52 10.92 -6.11
N ILE A 102 -9.59 10.89 -5.31
CA ILE A 102 -9.99 9.71 -4.54
C ILE A 102 -10.35 8.53 -5.45
N GLU A 103 -11.16 8.75 -6.48
CA GLU A 103 -11.57 7.70 -7.42
C GLU A 103 -10.38 7.15 -8.21
N GLN A 104 -9.41 8.01 -8.56
CA GLN A 104 -8.17 7.57 -9.19
C GLN A 104 -7.37 6.65 -8.28
N LEU A 105 -7.18 7.02 -7.00
CA LEU A 105 -6.47 6.19 -6.02
C LEU A 105 -7.20 4.87 -5.74
N GLN A 106 -8.53 4.89 -5.65
CA GLN A 106 -9.34 3.67 -5.50
C GLN A 106 -9.15 2.73 -6.69
N LYS A 107 -9.21 3.26 -7.92
CA LYS A 107 -8.97 2.47 -9.14
C LYS A 107 -7.56 1.87 -9.15
N ILE A 108 -6.56 2.64 -8.72
CA ILE A 108 -5.19 2.15 -8.61
C ILE A 108 -5.13 1.02 -7.59
N ILE A 109 -5.78 1.14 -6.44
CA ILE A 109 -5.87 0.06 -5.45
C ILE A 109 -6.52 -1.19 -6.06
N GLU A 110 -7.61 -1.06 -6.83
CA GLU A 110 -8.25 -2.19 -7.54
C GLU A 110 -7.25 -2.89 -8.47
N VAL A 111 -6.52 -2.13 -9.29
CA VAL A 111 -5.53 -2.67 -10.23
C VAL A 111 -4.37 -3.36 -9.50
N LEU A 112 -3.87 -2.76 -8.42
CA LEU A 112 -2.75 -3.34 -7.65
C LEU A 112 -3.17 -4.56 -6.81
N LYS A 113 -4.46 -4.65 -6.45
CA LYS A 113 -5.06 -5.80 -5.76
C LYS A 113 -5.62 -6.85 -6.72
N TYR A 114 -5.48 -6.65 -8.05
CA TYR A 114 -6.04 -7.60 -9.01
C TYR A 114 -5.55 -9.01 -8.70
N THR A 115 -6.51 -9.89 -8.44
CA THR A 115 -6.32 -11.32 -8.24
C THR A 115 -6.97 -12.05 -9.39
N ASP A 116 -6.23 -12.89 -10.09
CA ASP A 116 -6.79 -13.75 -11.14
C ASP A 116 -7.81 -14.72 -10.53
N SER A 117 -9.10 -14.42 -10.68
CA SER A 117 -10.17 -15.25 -10.11
C SER A 117 -10.57 -16.43 -10.99
N GLU A 118 -10.20 -16.49 -12.28
CA GLU A 118 -10.80 -17.45 -13.22
C GLU A 118 -9.91 -18.03 -14.34
N ALA A 119 -8.59 -18.04 -14.23
CA ALA A 119 -7.78 -18.50 -15.37
C ALA A 119 -6.78 -19.64 -15.07
N GLU A 120 -7.22 -20.87 -15.35
CA GLU A 120 -6.36 -22.06 -15.37
C GLU A 120 -5.35 -22.04 -16.54
N SER A 121 -5.55 -21.22 -17.56
CA SER A 121 -4.56 -20.95 -18.62
C SER A 121 -4.90 -19.67 -19.39
N LEU A 122 -4.20 -18.58 -19.07
CA LEU A 122 -4.20 -17.37 -19.91
C LEU A 122 -3.15 -17.52 -21.03
N GLY A 123 -3.45 -16.96 -22.20
CA GLY A 123 -2.51 -16.86 -23.32
C GLY A 123 -1.35 -15.89 -23.02
N GLU A 124 -0.23 -16.00 -23.75
CA GLU A 124 0.99 -15.17 -23.57
C GLU A 124 0.74 -13.64 -23.60
N SER A 125 -0.42 -13.20 -24.08
CA SER A 125 -0.82 -11.81 -24.26
C SER A 125 -1.76 -11.23 -23.18
N GLU A 126 -2.23 -12.03 -22.23
CA GLU A 126 -3.21 -11.60 -21.22
C GLU A 126 -2.53 -11.09 -19.92
N GLU A 127 -3.11 -10.04 -19.32
CA GLU A 127 -2.59 -9.44 -18.07
C GLU A 127 -2.96 -10.33 -16.88
N SER A 128 -2.02 -11.18 -16.47
CA SER A 128 -2.14 -12.04 -15.28
C SER A 128 -1.34 -11.49 -14.11
N GLU A 129 -1.86 -11.68 -12.90
CA GLU A 129 -1.11 -11.49 -11.65
C GLU A 129 0.11 -12.43 -11.60
N PHE A 130 0.02 -13.59 -12.26
CA PHE A 130 1.03 -14.64 -12.19
C PHE A 130 1.44 -15.19 -13.56
N GLN A 131 2.74 -15.19 -13.84
CA GLN A 131 3.27 -15.91 -15.00
C GLN A 131 3.61 -17.36 -14.63
N LYS A 132 3.25 -18.33 -15.48
CA LYS A 132 3.63 -19.74 -15.26
C LYS A 132 5.14 -19.91 -15.45
N LEU A 133 5.81 -20.46 -14.44
CA LEU A 133 7.21 -20.87 -14.51
C LEU A 133 7.30 -22.38 -14.72
N LYS A 134 8.09 -22.80 -15.72
CA LYS A 134 8.48 -24.20 -15.90
C LYS A 134 9.94 -24.28 -16.32
N ILE A 135 10.79 -24.81 -15.46
CA ILE A 135 12.19 -25.13 -15.77
C ILE A 135 12.31 -26.65 -15.75
N LYS A 136 12.43 -27.25 -16.94
CA LYS A 136 12.57 -28.70 -17.12
C LYS A 136 13.90 -29.18 -16.55
N SER A 137 13.95 -30.44 -16.12
CA SER A 137 15.15 -31.10 -15.58
C SER A 137 15.78 -30.49 -14.33
N LEU A 138 15.30 -29.36 -13.81
CA LEU A 138 15.89 -28.73 -12.63
C LEU A 138 15.61 -29.60 -11.39
N VAL A 139 16.67 -30.05 -10.74
CA VAL A 139 16.63 -30.89 -9.53
C VAL A 139 16.14 -30.08 -8.33
N ASP A 140 15.24 -30.65 -7.53
CA ASP A 140 14.69 -29.98 -6.36
C ASP A 140 15.67 -29.87 -5.18
N PRO A 141 15.47 -28.93 -4.25
CA PRO A 141 16.38 -28.68 -3.15
C PRO A 141 16.57 -29.90 -2.22
N GLU A 142 15.55 -30.74 -2.04
CA GLU A 142 15.62 -31.90 -1.17
C GLU A 142 16.58 -32.96 -1.76
N PHE A 143 16.44 -33.22 -3.07
CA PHE A 143 17.36 -34.12 -3.77
C PHE A 143 18.75 -33.51 -3.97
N LEU A 144 18.85 -32.19 -4.20
CA LEU A 144 20.14 -31.48 -4.25
C LEU A 144 20.95 -31.70 -2.97
N GLN A 145 20.34 -31.63 -1.78
CA GLN A 145 21.04 -31.93 -0.53
C GLN A 145 21.54 -33.38 -0.46
N THR A 146 20.80 -34.31 -1.06
CA THR A 146 21.25 -35.71 -1.19
C THR A 146 22.50 -35.80 -2.08
N LEU A 147 22.50 -35.11 -3.22
CA LEU A 147 23.67 -35.03 -4.10
C LEU A 147 24.86 -34.35 -3.40
N VAL A 148 24.63 -33.28 -2.63
CA VAL A 148 25.68 -32.61 -1.82
C VAL A 148 26.37 -33.57 -0.86
N ASN A 149 25.61 -34.48 -0.24
CA ASN A 149 26.20 -35.51 0.63
C ASN A 149 27.01 -36.56 -0.15
N LEU A 150 26.69 -36.80 -1.43
CA LEU A 150 27.37 -37.78 -2.29
C LEU A 150 28.59 -37.20 -3.01
N MET A 151 28.54 -35.96 -3.45
CA MET A 151 29.57 -35.30 -4.28
C MET A 151 31.00 -35.36 -3.73
N PRO A 152 31.28 -35.22 -2.42
CA PRO A 152 32.64 -35.32 -1.89
C PRO A 152 33.32 -36.67 -2.11
N PHE A 153 32.54 -37.71 -2.42
CA PHE A 153 33.01 -39.09 -2.64
C PHE A 153 33.00 -39.46 -4.12
N THR A 154 32.83 -38.49 -5.01
CA THR A 154 32.83 -38.71 -6.46
C THR A 154 34.22 -39.10 -6.93
N GLU A 155 34.31 -40.12 -7.78
CA GLU A 155 35.57 -40.60 -8.35
C GLU A 155 35.61 -40.35 -9.86
N PHE A 156 36.77 -39.94 -10.37
CA PHE A 156 37.00 -39.79 -11.81
C PHE A 156 37.53 -41.11 -12.40
N LYS A 157 36.62 -42.01 -12.79
CA LYS A 157 36.94 -43.38 -13.18
C LYS A 157 36.37 -43.77 -14.55
N PRO A 158 36.96 -44.76 -15.25
CA PRO A 158 36.46 -45.18 -16.56
C PRO A 158 35.04 -45.71 -16.47
N VAL A 159 34.21 -45.35 -17.45
CA VAL A 159 32.85 -45.92 -17.62
C VAL A 159 32.88 -47.32 -18.27
N ALA A 160 34.07 -47.92 -18.31
CA ALA A 160 34.44 -49.27 -18.70
C ALA A 160 33.30 -50.28 -18.57
N ASP A 161 32.74 -50.37 -17.36
CA ASP A 161 31.81 -51.40 -16.88
C ASP A 161 30.36 -50.93 -16.72
N TYR A 162 30.01 -49.76 -17.25
CA TYR A 162 28.69 -49.15 -17.10
C TYR A 162 28.00 -48.93 -18.43
N MET A 163 26.66 -48.85 -18.42
CA MET A 163 25.90 -48.31 -19.54
C MET A 163 25.22 -46.99 -19.13
N PRO A 164 25.62 -45.84 -19.70
CA PRO A 164 24.95 -44.58 -19.41
C PRO A 164 23.57 -44.51 -20.07
N LEU A 165 22.58 -44.08 -19.29
CA LEU A 165 21.25 -43.78 -19.81
C LEU A 165 21.33 -42.57 -20.74
N GLU A 166 20.55 -42.58 -21.82
CA GLU A 166 20.57 -41.48 -22.78
C GLU A 166 19.89 -40.23 -22.19
N PRO A 167 20.56 -39.07 -22.16
CA PRO A 167 19.93 -37.84 -21.70
C PRO A 167 18.92 -37.33 -22.73
N ASN A 168 17.80 -36.81 -22.24
CA ASN A 168 16.72 -36.18 -23.00
C ASN A 168 17.08 -34.80 -23.57
N PHE A 169 18.29 -34.30 -23.28
CA PHE A 169 18.76 -33.03 -23.80
C PHE A 169 20.24 -33.08 -24.21
N THR A 170 20.59 -32.23 -25.16
CA THR A 170 21.99 -31.95 -25.52
C THR A 170 22.60 -30.90 -24.58
N THR A 171 23.92 -30.76 -24.60
CA THR A 171 24.60 -29.70 -23.83
C THR A 171 24.14 -28.30 -24.24
N GLU A 172 23.80 -28.07 -25.51
CA GLU A 172 23.25 -26.79 -25.98
C GLU A 172 21.88 -26.50 -25.36
N GLN A 173 20.98 -27.48 -25.38
CA GLN A 173 19.66 -27.36 -24.74
C GLN A 173 19.77 -27.17 -23.22
N ALA A 174 20.78 -27.78 -22.58
CA ALA A 174 21.05 -27.54 -21.17
C ALA A 174 21.49 -26.09 -20.89
N LEU A 175 22.26 -25.48 -21.79
CA LEU A 175 22.63 -24.07 -21.68
C LEU A 175 21.41 -23.17 -21.84
N GLU A 176 20.50 -23.48 -22.76
CA GLU A 176 19.21 -22.77 -22.87
C GLU A 176 18.37 -22.89 -21.59
N ILE A 177 18.34 -24.08 -20.96
CA ILE A 177 17.66 -24.27 -19.67
C ILE A 177 18.31 -23.42 -18.57
N ALA A 178 19.64 -23.36 -18.52
CA ALA A 178 20.38 -22.54 -17.56
C ALA A 178 20.17 -21.04 -17.79
N ASP A 179 20.13 -20.59 -19.04
CA ASP A 179 19.80 -19.22 -19.41
C ASP A 179 18.36 -18.88 -19.01
N ASN A 180 17.40 -19.77 -19.28
CA ASN A 180 16.02 -19.61 -18.83
C ASN A 180 15.91 -19.51 -17.30
N TYR A 181 16.69 -20.29 -16.56
CA TYR A 181 16.78 -20.20 -15.10
C TYR A 181 17.31 -18.82 -14.65
N ARG A 182 18.44 -18.36 -15.20
CA ARG A 182 19.02 -17.05 -14.87
C ARG A 182 18.07 -15.91 -15.20
N ASN A 183 17.51 -15.93 -16.42
CA ASN A 183 16.52 -14.96 -16.88
C ASN A 183 15.28 -14.95 -15.98
N SER A 184 14.84 -16.09 -15.47
CA SER A 184 13.72 -16.16 -14.52
C SER A 184 14.05 -15.46 -13.20
N VAL A 185 15.24 -15.67 -12.64
CA VAL A 185 15.68 -14.98 -11.42
C VAL A 185 15.78 -13.47 -11.65
N ASP A 186 16.39 -13.05 -12.75
CA ASP A 186 16.53 -11.64 -13.09
C ASP A 186 15.18 -10.98 -13.39
N TYR A 187 14.26 -11.71 -14.01
CA TYR A 187 12.88 -11.27 -14.24
C TYR A 187 12.13 -11.02 -12.92
N MET A 188 12.24 -11.91 -11.93
CA MET A 188 11.64 -11.72 -10.61
C MET A 188 12.22 -10.49 -9.88
N ARG A 189 13.55 -10.29 -9.94
CA ARG A 189 14.21 -9.09 -9.39
C ARG A 189 13.78 -7.83 -10.13
N GLY A 190 13.65 -7.90 -11.45
CA GLY A 190 13.14 -6.82 -12.30
C GLY A 190 11.69 -6.47 -11.97
N ASN A 191 10.85 -7.46 -11.66
CA ASN A 191 9.48 -7.26 -11.22
C ASN A 191 9.42 -6.57 -9.85
N ALA A 192 10.29 -6.91 -8.91
CA ALA A 192 10.42 -6.17 -7.65
C ALA A 192 10.78 -4.69 -7.91
N LEU A 193 11.73 -4.42 -8.81
CA LEU A 193 12.09 -3.04 -9.19
C LEU A 193 10.89 -2.31 -9.83
N ARG A 194 10.17 -2.95 -10.74
CA ARG A 194 8.97 -2.39 -11.39
C ARG A 194 7.92 -1.98 -10.36
N TRP A 195 7.67 -2.80 -9.34
CA TRP A 195 6.79 -2.45 -8.22
C TRP A 195 7.23 -1.14 -7.53
N ASN A 196 8.52 -0.96 -7.25
CA ASN A 196 9.03 0.28 -6.65
C ASN A 196 8.84 1.49 -7.57
N THR A 197 9.08 1.33 -8.88
CA THR A 197 8.86 2.42 -9.86
C THR A 197 7.39 2.84 -9.94
N GLN A 198 6.43 1.93 -9.68
CA GLN A 198 5.01 2.30 -9.60
C GLN A 198 4.73 3.21 -8.39
N ILE A 199 5.30 2.92 -7.21
CA ILE A 199 5.19 3.81 -6.04
C ILE A 199 5.74 5.20 -6.37
N GLU A 200 6.90 5.28 -7.02
CA GLU A 200 7.53 6.56 -7.36
C GLU A 200 6.65 7.40 -8.29
N LEU A 201 6.01 6.77 -9.28
CA LEU A 201 5.05 7.44 -10.16
C LEU A 201 3.84 7.97 -9.40
N ILE A 202 3.25 7.15 -8.53
CA ILE A 202 2.07 7.54 -7.75
C ILE A 202 2.44 8.64 -6.74
N SER A 203 3.61 8.54 -6.09
CA SER A 203 4.12 9.55 -5.16
C SER A 203 4.17 10.92 -5.79
N LYS A 204 4.74 11.01 -7.00
CA LYS A 204 4.90 12.30 -7.70
C LYS A 204 3.58 13.03 -7.94
N GLU A 205 2.49 12.31 -8.17
CA GLU A 205 1.17 12.93 -8.36
C GLU A 205 0.46 13.18 -7.02
N VAL A 206 0.54 12.25 -6.06
CA VAL A 206 -0.03 12.44 -4.71
C VAL A 206 0.60 13.64 -4.01
N ASP A 207 1.92 13.80 -4.10
CA ASP A 207 2.64 14.93 -3.49
C ASP A 207 2.16 16.27 -4.08
N LYS A 208 1.86 16.34 -5.38
CA LYS A 208 1.27 17.53 -6.01
C LYS A 208 -0.13 17.81 -5.45
N TRP A 209 -0.99 16.79 -5.37
CA TRP A 209 -2.34 16.96 -4.83
C TRP A 209 -2.33 17.41 -3.37
N LEU A 210 -1.43 16.86 -2.54
CA LEU A 210 -1.27 17.29 -1.15
C LEU A 210 -0.78 18.75 -1.06
N ILE A 211 0.10 19.19 -1.96
CA ILE A 211 0.51 20.60 -2.04
C ILE A 211 -0.70 21.49 -2.41
N GLU A 212 -1.48 21.11 -3.43
CA GLU A 212 -2.69 21.86 -3.85
C GLU A 212 -3.71 21.97 -2.71
N VAL A 213 -3.98 20.87 -2.01
CA VAL A 213 -4.88 20.83 -0.84
C VAL A 213 -4.39 21.74 0.28
N ASN A 214 -3.07 21.76 0.55
CA ASN A 214 -2.48 22.68 1.54
C ASN A 214 -2.57 24.15 1.12
N VAL A 215 -2.42 24.46 -0.17
CA VAL A 215 -2.62 25.82 -0.69
C VAL A 215 -4.08 26.24 -0.52
N GLN A 216 -5.04 25.38 -0.85
CA GLN A 216 -6.47 25.65 -0.63
C GLN A 216 -6.79 25.91 0.85
N LEU A 217 -6.22 25.12 1.78
CA LEU A 217 -6.36 25.37 3.23
C LEU A 217 -5.83 26.75 3.63
N LYS A 218 -4.68 27.17 3.08
CA LYS A 218 -4.08 28.46 3.37
C LYS A 218 -4.94 29.61 2.82
N ASP A 219 -5.47 29.46 1.62
CA ASP A 219 -6.32 30.47 0.96
C ASP A 219 -7.65 30.64 1.69
N ILE A 220 -8.31 29.54 2.08
CA ILE A 220 -9.54 29.59 2.89
C ILE A 220 -9.26 30.28 4.23
N ASN A 221 -8.19 29.90 4.91
CA ASN A 221 -7.81 30.54 6.17
C ASN A 221 -7.57 32.03 6.00
N SER A 222 -6.83 32.44 4.97
CA SER A 222 -6.55 33.85 4.68
C SER A 222 -7.83 34.64 4.36
N ARG A 223 -8.67 34.09 3.48
CA ARG A 223 -9.93 34.71 3.04
C ARG A 223 -10.89 34.95 4.21
N PHE A 224 -11.20 33.91 4.99
CA PHE A 224 -12.12 34.05 6.12
C PHE A 224 -11.52 34.90 7.24
N SER A 225 -10.23 34.79 7.53
CA SER A 225 -9.59 35.64 8.55
C SER A 225 -9.62 37.12 8.12
N SER A 226 -9.45 37.42 6.83
CA SER A 226 -9.62 38.78 6.30
C SER A 226 -11.07 39.27 6.41
N GLN A 227 -12.05 38.43 6.09
CA GLN A 227 -13.48 38.78 6.22
C GLN A 227 -13.87 39.02 7.68
N ILE A 228 -13.47 38.14 8.60
CA ILE A 228 -13.67 38.29 10.04
C ILE A 228 -13.04 39.59 10.54
N THR A 229 -11.79 39.87 10.14
CA THR A 229 -11.09 41.11 10.53
C THR A 229 -11.84 42.35 10.04
N LYS A 230 -12.25 42.39 8.76
CA LYS A 230 -13.02 43.51 8.19
C LYS A 230 -14.36 43.72 8.90
N THR A 231 -15.09 42.64 9.16
CA THR A 231 -16.40 42.69 9.83
C THR A 231 -16.26 43.09 11.29
N SER A 232 -15.20 42.64 11.97
CA SER A 232 -14.92 43.02 13.37
C SER A 232 -14.61 44.51 13.54
N GLN A 233 -14.02 45.14 12.52
CA GLN A 233 -13.62 46.55 12.53
C GLN A 233 -14.75 47.53 12.17
N LEU A 234 -15.92 47.06 11.72
CA LEU A 234 -17.02 47.92 11.27
C LEU A 234 -17.62 48.78 12.38
N ILE A 235 -17.86 48.17 13.55
CA ILE A 235 -18.40 48.81 14.75
C ILE A 235 -17.85 48.03 15.94
N ASP A 236 -17.26 48.71 16.91
CA ASP A 236 -16.87 48.13 18.21
C ASP A 236 -17.75 48.71 19.34
N SER A 237 -17.96 47.91 20.39
CA SER A 237 -18.54 48.30 21.67
C SER A 237 -18.00 49.63 22.22
N GLY A 238 -16.68 49.88 22.11
CA GLY A 238 -16.07 51.15 22.50
C GLY A 238 -16.49 52.31 21.60
N GLN A 239 -16.58 52.09 20.29
CA GLN A 239 -17.06 53.10 19.34
C GLN A 239 -18.54 53.42 19.52
N VAL A 240 -19.38 52.41 19.79
CA VAL A 240 -20.81 52.60 20.09
C VAL A 240 -20.97 53.47 21.32
N LYS A 241 -20.25 53.17 22.39
CA LYS A 241 -20.27 53.97 23.62
C LYS A 241 -19.85 55.42 23.37
N ASN A 242 -18.72 55.62 22.70
CA ASN A 242 -18.24 56.97 22.38
C ASN A 242 -19.20 57.75 21.48
N THR A 243 -19.88 57.07 20.54
CA THR A 243 -20.85 57.71 19.64
C THR A 243 -22.12 58.12 20.39
N ILE A 244 -22.58 57.28 21.33
CA ILE A 244 -23.71 57.59 22.21
C ILE A 244 -23.34 58.77 23.12
N ASP A 245 -22.15 58.78 23.71
CA ASP A 245 -21.70 59.85 24.61
C ASP A 245 -21.59 61.18 23.86
N LEU A 246 -20.96 61.20 22.68
CA LEU A 246 -20.83 62.40 21.84
C LEU A 246 -22.18 62.94 21.36
N GLU A 247 -23.11 62.06 20.97
CA GLU A 247 -24.43 62.51 20.53
C GLU A 247 -25.28 62.93 21.73
N GLY A 248 -25.10 62.32 22.90
CA GLY A 248 -25.65 62.78 24.17
C GLY A 248 -25.23 64.22 24.49
N ASP A 249 -23.92 64.52 24.41
CA ASP A 249 -23.40 65.87 24.60
C ASP A 249 -24.00 66.88 23.61
N LYS A 250 -24.16 66.51 22.33
CA LYS A 250 -24.80 67.37 21.33
C LYS A 250 -26.28 67.60 21.62
N ILE A 251 -27.00 66.55 22.01
CA ILE A 251 -28.43 66.64 22.36
C ILE A 251 -28.62 67.52 23.59
N ASP A 252 -27.74 67.43 24.58
CA ASP A 252 -27.75 68.30 25.76
C ASP A 252 -27.47 69.76 25.41
N GLN A 253 -26.47 70.02 24.55
CA GLN A 253 -26.21 71.37 24.03
C GLN A 253 -27.40 71.92 23.24
N TRP A 254 -28.01 71.11 22.38
CA TRP A 254 -29.20 71.46 21.62
C TRP A 254 -30.38 71.79 22.55
N LYS A 255 -30.63 70.95 23.55
CA LYS A 255 -31.67 71.14 24.57
C LYS A 255 -31.47 72.45 25.34
N VAL A 256 -30.25 72.78 25.74
CA VAL A 256 -29.94 74.07 26.40
C VAL A 256 -30.19 75.24 25.46
N ASN A 257 -29.78 75.14 24.20
CA ASN A 257 -29.94 76.21 23.21
C ASN A 257 -31.42 76.47 22.90
N GLU A 258 -32.23 75.43 22.69
CA GLU A 258 -33.66 75.64 22.41
C GLU A 258 -34.43 76.12 23.63
N LYS A 259 -34.09 75.65 24.85
CA LYS A 259 -34.67 76.23 26.08
C LYS A 259 -34.30 77.71 26.25
N ARG A 260 -33.07 78.13 25.88
CA ARG A 260 -32.69 79.55 25.85
C ARG A 260 -33.52 80.33 24.83
N ARG A 261 -33.75 79.79 23.63
CA ARG A 261 -34.61 80.40 22.61
C ARG A 261 -36.05 80.59 23.09
N VAL A 262 -36.60 79.60 23.83
CA VAL A 262 -37.91 79.73 24.48
C VAL A 262 -37.90 80.85 25.53
N ILE A 263 -36.86 80.95 26.36
CA ILE A 263 -36.72 82.04 27.35
C ILE A 263 -36.62 83.41 26.66
N GLU A 264 -35.88 83.52 25.56
CA GLU A 264 -35.79 84.74 24.76
C GLU A 264 -37.16 85.14 24.20
N ASN A 265 -37.93 84.18 23.67
CA ASN A 265 -39.28 84.41 23.19
C ASN A 265 -40.23 84.87 24.32
N ILE A 266 -40.13 84.28 25.52
CA ILE A 266 -40.86 84.75 26.71
C ILE A 266 -40.44 86.17 27.09
N SER A 267 -39.14 86.47 27.06
CA SER A 267 -38.62 87.82 27.34
C SER A 267 -39.16 88.87 26.37
N VAL A 268 -39.36 88.52 25.09
CA VAL A 268 -39.98 89.41 24.10
C VAL A 268 -41.42 89.78 24.48
N LEU A 269 -42.20 88.85 25.07
CA LEU A 269 -43.55 89.15 25.56
C LEU A 269 -43.53 90.23 26.64
N PHE A 270 -42.63 90.08 27.63
CA PHE A 270 -42.47 91.07 28.71
C PHE A 270 -41.95 92.43 28.21
N LYS A 271 -40.97 92.44 27.30
CA LYS A 271 -40.48 93.68 26.66
C LYS A 271 -41.57 94.40 25.88
N THR A 272 -42.47 93.65 25.25
CA THR A 272 -43.60 94.23 24.52
C THR A 272 -44.61 94.85 25.47
N ALA A 273 -44.92 94.18 26.59
CA ALA A 273 -45.76 94.74 27.65
C ALA A 273 -45.15 96.00 28.28
N GLU A 274 -43.84 96.00 28.53
CA GLU A 274 -43.12 97.16 29.05
C GLU A 274 -43.22 98.37 28.11
N ARG A 275 -43.01 98.18 26.81
CA ARG A 275 -43.16 99.26 25.81
C ARG A 275 -44.57 99.85 25.78
N GLN A 276 -45.60 99.00 25.85
CA GLN A 276 -47.00 99.47 25.89
C GLN A 276 -47.27 100.33 27.13
N LEU A 277 -46.78 99.91 28.31
CA LEU A 277 -46.88 100.71 29.53
C LEU A 277 -46.11 102.02 29.43
N GLU A 278 -44.90 102.00 28.89
CA GLU A 278 -44.06 103.18 28.74
C GLU A 278 -44.73 104.24 27.84
N ASP A 279 -45.39 103.81 26.75
CA ASP A 279 -46.13 104.69 25.85
C ASP A 279 -47.36 105.32 26.54
N ILE A 280 -48.09 104.56 27.35
CA ILE A 280 -49.19 105.08 28.19
C ILE A 280 -48.65 106.12 29.18
N ILE A 281 -47.55 105.80 29.89
CA ILE A 281 -46.92 106.69 30.87
C ILE A 281 -46.42 107.99 30.21
N LYS A 282 -45.74 107.89 29.06
CA LYS A 282 -45.24 109.05 28.30
C LYS A 282 -46.37 110.01 27.93
N LYS A 283 -47.48 109.49 27.41
CA LYS A 283 -48.64 110.32 27.04
C LYS A 283 -49.36 110.90 28.26
N ASN A 284 -49.34 110.22 29.40
CA ASN A 284 -49.93 110.72 30.64
C ASN A 284 -49.13 111.87 31.28
N LYS A 285 -47.82 111.94 31.02
CA LYS A 285 -46.90 112.89 31.66
C LYS A 285 -47.30 114.35 31.50
N SER A 286 -47.79 114.76 30.34
CA SER A 286 -48.25 116.13 30.08
C SER A 286 -49.47 116.54 30.93
N PHE A 287 -50.26 115.57 31.38
CA PHE A 287 -51.43 115.78 32.24
C PHE A 287 -51.09 115.72 33.74
N THR A 288 -49.87 115.34 34.09
CA THR A 288 -49.36 115.37 35.47
C THR A 288 -48.61 116.67 35.81
N GLN A 289 -48.27 117.48 34.81
CA GLN A 289 -47.52 118.72 34.98
C GLN A 289 -48.45 119.90 35.29
N THR A 290 -48.67 120.16 36.58
CA THR A 290 -49.65 121.13 37.07
C THR A 290 -49.41 122.56 36.58
N GLU A 291 -48.15 122.96 36.39
CA GLU A 291 -47.81 124.33 35.94
C GLU A 291 -48.27 124.62 34.50
N ILE A 292 -48.15 123.64 33.59
CA ILE A 292 -48.59 123.77 32.19
C ILE A 292 -50.12 123.86 32.10
N LEU A 293 -50.81 123.14 32.98
CA LEU A 293 -52.27 123.10 33.03
C LEU A 293 -52.86 124.38 33.64
N LYS A 294 -52.21 124.98 34.65
CA LYS A 294 -52.64 126.24 35.29
C LYS A 294 -52.67 127.45 34.34
N GLY A 295 -51.88 127.43 33.26
CA GLY A 295 -51.82 128.52 32.28
C GLY A 295 -52.94 128.55 31.24
N LYS A 296 -53.87 127.57 31.26
CA LYS A 296 -54.96 127.44 30.28
C LYS A 296 -56.32 127.75 30.91
N VAL A 297 -57.28 128.22 30.12
CA VAL A 297 -58.66 128.48 30.59
C VAL A 297 -59.36 127.14 30.84
N PHE A 298 -60.07 127.01 31.97
CA PHE A 298 -60.68 125.74 32.40
C PHE A 298 -61.58 125.09 31.33
N LYS A 299 -62.35 125.90 30.59
CA LYS A 299 -63.24 125.43 29.52
C LYS A 299 -62.49 124.81 28.34
N ASP A 300 -61.24 125.18 28.14
CA ASP A 300 -60.36 124.62 27.09
C ASP A 300 -59.66 123.34 27.56
N LEU A 301 -59.76 122.97 28.84
CA LEU A 301 -59.14 121.79 29.44
C LEU A 301 -60.11 120.61 29.65
N THR A 302 -61.42 120.87 29.78
CA THR A 302 -62.43 119.83 30.03
C THR A 302 -62.47 118.77 28.94
N ASN A 303 -62.60 119.17 27.67
CA ASN A 303 -62.59 118.22 26.54
C ASN A 303 -61.26 117.44 26.43
N PRO A 304 -60.08 118.08 26.52
CA PRO A 304 -58.81 117.36 26.56
C PRO A 304 -58.67 116.38 27.73
N PHE A 305 -59.16 116.72 28.92
CA PHE A 305 -59.15 115.80 30.07
C PHE A 305 -60.08 114.61 29.86
N GLU A 306 -61.33 114.83 29.43
CA GLU A 306 -62.27 113.73 29.16
C GLU A 306 -61.77 112.82 28.03
N ASN A 307 -61.22 113.39 26.96
CA ASN A 307 -60.62 112.62 25.87
C ASN A 307 -59.38 111.85 26.32
N HIS A 308 -58.55 112.43 27.21
CA HIS A 308 -57.38 111.73 27.75
C HIS A 308 -57.76 110.63 28.75
N PHE A 309 -58.78 110.85 29.59
CA PHE A 309 -59.34 109.79 30.44
C PHE A 309 -59.93 108.65 29.61
N LYS A 310 -60.64 108.95 28.51
CA LYS A 310 -61.08 107.91 27.54
C LYS A 310 -59.90 107.17 26.92
N PHE A 311 -58.87 107.90 26.49
CA PHE A 311 -57.63 107.30 25.97
C PHE A 311 -56.97 106.36 27.00
N LEU A 312 -56.87 106.76 28.28
CA LEU A 312 -56.32 105.90 29.35
C LEU A 312 -57.18 104.66 29.59
N ILE A 313 -58.51 104.78 29.50
CA ILE A 313 -59.43 103.64 29.62
C ILE A 313 -59.27 102.69 28.43
N ASP A 314 -59.24 103.21 27.21
CA ASP A 314 -59.12 102.40 25.98
C ASP A 314 -57.75 101.71 25.89
N GLU A 315 -56.65 102.42 26.13
CA GLU A 315 -55.31 101.82 26.19
C GLU A 315 -55.13 100.89 27.38
N GLY A 316 -55.74 101.20 28.53
CA GLY A 316 -55.77 100.30 29.68
C GLY A 316 -56.45 98.98 29.35
N ASN A 317 -57.59 99.03 28.67
CA ASN A 317 -58.30 97.83 28.19
C ASN A 317 -57.49 97.07 27.12
N ASN A 318 -56.83 97.77 26.20
CA ASN A 318 -55.94 97.18 25.19
C ASN A 318 -54.68 96.54 25.81
N PHE A 319 -54.17 97.12 26.89
CA PHE A 319 -53.06 96.55 27.64
C PHE A 319 -53.49 95.28 28.37
N VAL A 320 -54.65 95.28 29.04
CA VAL A 320 -55.20 94.10 29.71
C VAL A 320 -55.47 92.96 28.71
N SER A 321 -56.01 93.28 27.53
CA SER A 321 -56.22 92.27 26.47
C SER A 321 -54.89 91.73 25.92
N SER A 322 -53.86 92.59 25.77
CA SER A 322 -52.50 92.18 25.38
C SER A 322 -51.85 91.26 26.42
N ILE A 323 -51.97 91.57 27.71
CA ILE A 323 -51.48 90.71 28.81
C ILE A 323 -52.17 89.34 28.81
N THR A 324 -53.49 89.31 28.53
CA THR A 324 -54.23 88.05 28.44
C THR A 324 -53.71 87.20 27.27
N SER A 325 -53.47 87.81 26.11
CA SER A 325 -52.85 87.14 24.95
C SER A 325 -51.41 86.67 25.23
N PHE A 326 -50.60 87.48 25.93
CA PHE A 326 -49.24 87.07 26.33
C PHE A 326 -49.25 85.92 27.33
N THR A 327 -50.22 85.88 28.23
CA THR A 327 -50.39 84.77 29.19
C THR A 327 -50.71 83.46 28.48
N GLN A 328 -51.57 83.50 27.45
CA GLN A 328 -51.86 82.34 26.62
C GLN A 328 -50.62 81.87 25.84
N LYS A 329 -49.90 82.78 25.19
CA LYS A 329 -48.64 82.46 24.50
C LYS A 329 -47.55 81.92 25.43
N TYR A 330 -47.50 82.39 26.67
CA TYR A 330 -46.59 81.86 27.68
C TYR A 330 -46.93 80.40 28.03
N MET A 331 -48.21 80.05 28.17
CA MET A 331 -48.61 78.66 28.43
C MET A 331 -48.22 77.74 27.27
N GLU A 332 -48.43 78.17 26.03
CA GLU A 332 -47.97 77.44 24.83
C GLU A 332 -46.44 77.26 24.81
N LEU A 333 -45.69 78.33 25.10
CA LEU A 333 -44.23 78.28 25.18
C LEU A 333 -43.75 77.39 26.35
N LYS A 334 -44.48 77.34 27.46
CA LYS A 334 -44.17 76.47 28.60
C LYS A 334 -44.35 74.99 28.25
N GLU A 335 -45.39 74.64 27.49
CA GLU A 335 -45.62 73.25 27.04
C GLU A 335 -44.53 72.78 26.07
N SER A 336 -44.11 73.63 25.12
CA SER A 336 -43.02 73.29 24.18
C SER A 336 -41.67 72.96 24.85
N VAL A 337 -41.42 73.43 26.08
CA VAL A 337 -40.21 73.04 26.85
C VAL A 337 -40.21 71.57 27.22
N PHE A 338 -41.38 71.00 27.53
CA PHE A 338 -41.52 69.58 27.84
C PHE A 338 -41.40 68.71 26.58
N GLU A 339 -41.89 69.19 25.44
CA GLU A 339 -41.74 68.51 24.15
C GLU A 339 -40.27 68.38 23.73
N ILE A 340 -39.45 69.42 23.98
CA ILE A 340 -37.98 69.37 23.75
C ILE A 340 -37.32 68.25 24.56
N ASP A 341 -37.73 68.05 25.82
CA ASP A 341 -37.18 66.99 26.68
C ASP A 341 -37.57 65.59 26.17
N ILE A 342 -38.82 65.41 25.76
CA ILE A 342 -39.33 64.14 25.20
C ILE A 342 -38.64 63.83 23.87
N GLU A 343 -38.45 64.82 23.00
CA GLU A 343 -37.81 64.63 21.70
C GLU A 343 -36.31 64.31 21.83
N ALA A 344 -35.62 64.91 22.80
CA ALA A 344 -34.23 64.59 23.13
C ALA A 344 -34.06 63.13 23.55
N GLU A 345 -34.92 62.65 24.47
CA GLU A 345 -34.88 61.27 24.94
C GLU A 345 -35.20 60.28 23.82
N LYS A 346 -36.20 60.58 22.98
CA LYS A 346 -36.56 59.76 21.83
C LYS A 346 -35.41 59.61 20.83
N LYS A 347 -34.71 60.71 20.48
CA LYS A 347 -33.55 60.67 19.57
C LYS A 347 -32.42 59.78 20.10
N LEU A 348 -32.16 59.84 21.40
CA LEU A 348 -31.12 59.04 22.05
C LEU A 348 -31.47 57.54 22.08
N VAL A 349 -32.74 57.21 22.36
CA VAL A 349 -33.24 55.83 22.34
C VAL A 349 -33.24 55.24 20.92
N GLU A 350 -33.69 56.01 19.92
CA GLU A 350 -33.65 55.61 18.51
C GLU A 350 -32.21 55.36 18.03
N LEU A 351 -31.26 56.23 18.40
CA LEU A 351 -29.85 56.03 18.08
C LEU A 351 -29.29 54.77 18.74
N LYS A 352 -29.57 54.57 20.04
CA LYS A 352 -29.11 53.40 20.79
C LYS A 352 -29.64 52.10 20.18
N SER A 353 -30.94 52.02 19.91
CA SER A 353 -31.54 50.84 19.26
C SER A 353 -30.96 50.57 17.87
N SER A 354 -30.68 51.60 17.08
CA SER A 354 -30.04 51.46 15.77
C SER A 354 -28.61 50.89 15.87
N LEU A 355 -27.83 51.36 16.85
CA LEU A 355 -26.46 50.88 17.09
C LEU A 355 -26.45 49.46 17.66
N ASP A 356 -27.37 49.13 18.57
CA ASP A 356 -27.52 47.78 19.12
C ASP A 356 -27.91 46.76 18.04
N MET A 357 -28.85 47.11 17.14
CA MET A 357 -29.19 46.26 15.98
C MET A 357 -27.97 46.03 15.08
N LYS A 358 -27.17 47.07 14.80
CA LYS A 358 -25.93 46.93 14.01
C LYS A 358 -24.89 46.04 14.68
N LEU A 359 -24.76 46.12 16.01
CA LEU A 359 -23.89 45.23 16.79
C LEU A 359 -24.36 43.77 16.71
N GLN A 360 -25.66 43.52 16.88
CA GLN A 360 -26.23 42.19 16.77
C GLN A 360 -26.04 41.59 15.37
N ASP A 361 -26.28 42.37 14.33
CA ASP A 361 -26.04 41.92 12.94
C ASP A 361 -24.57 41.61 12.68
N ARG A 362 -23.65 42.43 13.21
CA ARG A 362 -22.20 42.16 13.14
C ARG A 362 -21.87 40.83 13.80
N ASP A 363 -22.32 40.62 15.04
CA ASP A 363 -21.99 39.41 15.81
C ASP A 363 -22.55 38.15 15.14
N LYS A 364 -23.77 38.22 14.62
CA LYS A 364 -24.38 37.13 13.84
C LYS A 364 -23.56 36.82 12.58
N ASN A 365 -23.10 37.83 11.85
CA ASN A 365 -22.27 37.64 10.67
C ASN A 365 -20.90 37.06 11.01
N LEU A 366 -20.27 37.49 12.11
CA LEU A 366 -19.00 36.94 12.58
C LEU A 366 -19.13 35.45 12.90
N SER A 367 -20.15 35.06 13.68
CA SER A 367 -20.41 33.65 13.99
C SER A 367 -20.63 32.82 12.73
N ALA A 368 -21.43 33.33 11.77
CA ALA A 368 -21.67 32.64 10.51
C ALA A 368 -20.38 32.44 9.68
N PHE A 369 -19.50 33.44 9.62
CA PHE A 369 -18.21 33.31 8.93
C PHE A 369 -17.27 32.32 9.64
N GLU A 370 -17.31 32.24 10.97
CA GLU A 370 -16.53 31.27 11.74
C GLU A 370 -17.03 29.84 11.55
N GLU A 371 -18.34 29.63 11.54
CA GLU A 371 -18.95 28.33 11.23
C GLU A 371 -18.60 27.87 9.81
N GLU A 372 -18.81 28.71 8.79
CA GLU A 372 -18.50 28.37 7.39
C GLU A 372 -16.99 28.10 7.20
N LYS A 373 -16.12 28.85 7.90
CA LYS A 373 -14.67 28.60 7.90
C LYS A 373 -14.35 27.21 8.45
N GLN A 374 -14.94 26.83 9.58
CA GLN A 374 -14.67 25.52 10.20
C GLN A 374 -15.20 24.36 9.36
N GLU A 375 -16.37 24.52 8.77
CA GLU A 375 -16.97 23.53 7.87
C GLU A 375 -16.05 23.26 6.68
N LYS A 376 -15.65 24.30 5.94
CA LYS A 376 -14.76 24.17 4.77
C LYS A 376 -13.37 23.64 5.12
N ILE A 377 -12.80 24.06 6.25
CA ILE A 377 -11.53 23.50 6.74
C ILE A 377 -11.67 22.01 7.03
N SER A 378 -12.80 21.59 7.62
CA SER A 378 -13.07 20.19 7.94
C SER A 378 -13.23 19.34 6.68
N GLU A 379 -13.93 19.84 5.65
CA GLU A 379 -14.07 19.17 4.35
C GLU A 379 -12.71 18.96 3.67
N ILE A 380 -11.86 19.99 3.61
CA ILE A 380 -10.55 19.88 2.98
C ILE A 380 -9.61 18.97 3.77
N LYS A 381 -9.63 19.03 5.11
CA LYS A 381 -8.86 18.08 5.95
C LYS A 381 -9.35 16.64 5.76
N ALA A 382 -10.65 16.42 5.62
CA ALA A 382 -11.19 15.09 5.34
C ALA A 382 -10.72 14.57 3.96
N LEU A 383 -10.65 15.44 2.96
CA LEU A 383 -10.08 15.11 1.65
C LEU A 383 -8.59 14.74 1.76
N GLN A 384 -7.81 15.56 2.48
CA GLN A 384 -6.39 15.31 2.73
C GLN A 384 -6.16 13.94 3.37
N ASN A 385 -6.86 13.66 4.47
CA ASN A 385 -6.73 12.40 5.18
C ASN A 385 -7.09 11.19 4.29
N LYS A 386 -8.14 11.31 3.45
CA LYS A 386 -8.51 10.24 2.51
C LYS A 386 -7.41 9.98 1.47
N ILE A 387 -6.77 11.02 0.94
CA ILE A 387 -5.65 10.88 -0.01
C ILE A 387 -4.48 10.18 0.66
N GLU A 388 -4.11 10.60 1.88
CA GLU A 388 -3.01 10.01 2.65
C GLU A 388 -3.29 8.54 3.02
N ASP A 389 -4.53 8.22 3.42
CA ASP A 389 -4.96 6.85 3.73
C ASP A 389 -4.87 5.93 2.52
N PHE A 390 -5.44 6.34 1.38
CA PHE A 390 -5.37 5.52 0.16
C PHE A 390 -3.94 5.37 -0.34
N TYR A 391 -3.13 6.41 -0.27
CA TYR A 391 -1.72 6.34 -0.64
C TYR A 391 -0.92 5.40 0.28
N SER A 392 -1.22 5.41 1.59
CA SER A 392 -0.62 4.48 2.55
C SER A 392 -1.02 3.03 2.26
N GLN A 393 -2.28 2.79 1.88
CA GLN A 393 -2.72 1.46 1.43
C GLN A 393 -1.99 1.00 0.17
N ILE A 394 -1.82 1.88 -0.82
CA ILE A 394 -1.05 1.60 -2.04
C ILE A 394 0.39 1.21 -1.68
N LYS A 395 1.06 1.97 -0.81
CA LYS A 395 2.42 1.65 -0.35
C LYS A 395 2.49 0.26 0.28
N ALA A 396 1.55 -0.07 1.16
CA ALA A 396 1.52 -1.37 1.83
C ALA A 396 1.36 -2.54 0.84
N ILE A 397 0.44 -2.42 -0.13
CA ILE A 397 0.22 -3.44 -1.17
C ILE A 397 1.48 -3.66 -1.99
N VAL A 398 2.09 -2.57 -2.46
CA VAL A 398 3.27 -2.65 -3.32
C VAL A 398 4.48 -3.18 -2.55
N GLN A 399 4.69 -2.78 -1.29
CA GLN A 399 5.76 -3.31 -0.45
C GLN A 399 5.62 -4.82 -0.23
N LEU A 400 4.40 -5.31 0.02
CA LEU A 400 4.13 -6.73 0.13
C LEU A 400 4.46 -7.47 -1.17
N LYS A 401 3.98 -6.97 -2.32
CA LYS A 401 4.22 -7.60 -3.63
C LYS A 401 5.70 -7.55 -4.04
N ASN A 402 6.40 -6.46 -3.74
CA ASN A 402 7.84 -6.35 -3.92
C ASN A 402 8.58 -7.42 -3.10
N GLY A 403 8.24 -7.56 -1.81
CA GLY A 403 8.81 -8.58 -0.93
C GLY A 403 8.58 -10.00 -1.47
N ASN A 404 7.37 -10.29 -1.95
CA ASN A 404 7.06 -11.57 -2.57
C ASN A 404 7.92 -11.86 -3.80
N CYS A 405 8.12 -10.89 -4.70
CA CYS A 405 8.98 -11.07 -5.88
C CYS A 405 10.44 -11.38 -5.49
N LEU A 406 10.96 -10.73 -4.45
CA LEU A 406 12.31 -10.99 -3.95
C LEU A 406 12.41 -12.36 -3.27
N GLN A 407 11.39 -12.76 -2.52
CA GLN A 407 11.32 -14.09 -1.92
C GLN A 407 11.25 -15.18 -2.99
N GLU A 408 10.42 -15.02 -4.02
CA GLU A 408 10.35 -15.95 -5.16
C GLU A 408 11.72 -16.13 -5.84
N ALA A 409 12.47 -15.03 -6.00
CA ALA A 409 13.82 -15.08 -6.55
C ALA A 409 14.79 -15.84 -5.64
N GLN A 410 14.75 -15.60 -4.33
CA GLN A 410 15.57 -16.32 -3.35
C GLN A 410 15.21 -17.81 -3.29
N ASP A 411 13.92 -18.12 -3.34
CA ASP A 411 13.41 -19.48 -3.37
C ASP A 411 13.91 -20.20 -4.62
N LEU A 412 13.90 -19.56 -5.79
CA LEU A 412 14.47 -20.18 -7.00
C LEU A 412 15.99 -20.34 -6.89
N VAL A 413 16.71 -19.39 -6.28
CA VAL A 413 18.15 -19.52 -6.03
C VAL A 413 18.47 -20.70 -5.11
N SER A 414 17.57 -21.09 -4.20
CA SER A 414 17.74 -22.29 -3.36
C SER A 414 17.75 -23.61 -4.15
N TRP A 415 17.32 -23.58 -5.43
CA TRP A 415 17.45 -24.70 -6.38
C TRP A 415 18.83 -24.73 -7.05
N SER A 416 19.81 -24.00 -6.51
CA SER A 416 21.20 -24.02 -6.95
C SER A 416 22.15 -24.29 -5.79
N LEU A 417 23.32 -24.81 -6.12
CA LEU A 417 24.40 -25.10 -5.22
C LEU A 417 25.38 -23.94 -5.19
N VAL A 418 25.77 -23.51 -3.99
CA VAL A 418 26.82 -22.50 -3.84
C VAL A 418 28.15 -23.09 -4.28
N ASP A 419 28.87 -22.34 -5.12
CA ASP A 419 30.22 -22.72 -5.52
C ASP A 419 31.14 -22.69 -4.29
N ASN A 420 31.64 -23.87 -3.92
CA ASN A 420 32.55 -24.07 -2.79
C ASN A 420 34.01 -24.22 -3.21
N GLN A 421 34.37 -23.82 -4.44
CA GLN A 421 35.70 -23.97 -5.04
C GLN A 421 36.18 -25.42 -5.16
N SER A 422 35.27 -26.40 -5.08
CA SER A 422 35.64 -27.79 -5.36
C SER A 422 36.06 -27.95 -6.82
N GLU A 423 36.97 -28.89 -7.07
CA GLU A 423 37.44 -29.20 -8.43
C GLU A 423 36.29 -29.54 -9.39
N LEU A 424 35.21 -30.10 -8.86
CA LEU A 424 33.99 -30.44 -9.58
C LEU A 424 33.24 -29.20 -10.12
N PHE A 425 33.36 -28.04 -9.47
CA PHE A 425 32.77 -26.77 -9.91
C PHE A 425 33.77 -25.85 -10.63
N SER A 426 35.03 -26.28 -10.79
CA SER A 426 36.05 -25.49 -11.51
C SER A 426 35.75 -25.31 -13.00
N ARG A 427 34.84 -26.12 -13.56
CA ARG A 427 34.40 -26.05 -14.95
C ARG A 427 32.95 -25.60 -15.01
N PRO A 428 32.57 -24.76 -15.99
CA PRO A 428 31.22 -24.21 -16.09
C PRO A 428 30.15 -25.26 -16.44
N ILE A 429 30.57 -26.39 -17.02
CA ILE A 429 29.71 -27.50 -17.41
C ILE A 429 30.41 -28.81 -17.07
N VAL A 430 29.79 -29.67 -16.26
CA VAL A 430 30.34 -30.98 -15.88
C VAL A 430 29.23 -32.02 -15.79
N TRP A 431 29.42 -33.17 -16.44
CA TRP A 431 28.57 -34.33 -16.23
C TRP A 431 28.99 -35.09 -14.96
N ILE A 432 28.01 -35.41 -14.13
CA ILE A 432 28.13 -36.23 -12.93
C ILE A 432 27.18 -37.40 -13.13
N TYR A 433 27.68 -38.62 -12.95
CA TYR A 433 26.88 -39.81 -13.15
C TYR A 433 26.58 -40.49 -11.83
N MET A 434 25.31 -40.76 -11.58
CA MET A 434 24.87 -41.55 -10.44
C MET A 434 24.74 -43.01 -10.87
N PRO A 435 25.52 -43.95 -10.29
CA PRO A 435 25.38 -45.36 -10.63
C PRO A 435 24.11 -45.94 -10.01
N LEU A 436 23.54 -46.91 -10.71
CA LEU A 436 22.45 -47.74 -10.21
C LEU A 436 22.53 -49.13 -10.86
N TYR A 437 21.98 -50.13 -10.19
CA TYR A 437 21.73 -51.42 -10.83
C TYR A 437 20.24 -51.54 -11.16
N VAL A 438 19.96 -52.05 -12.34
CA VAL A 438 18.61 -52.28 -12.83
C VAL A 438 18.48 -53.72 -13.30
N MET A 439 17.32 -54.30 -13.01
CA MET A 439 16.95 -55.65 -13.36
C MET A 439 15.52 -55.67 -13.87
N PHE A 440 15.31 -56.20 -15.07
CA PHE A 440 13.98 -56.47 -15.58
C PHE A 440 13.60 -57.91 -15.24
N VAL A 441 12.42 -58.07 -14.64
CA VAL A 441 11.92 -59.34 -14.13
C VAL A 441 10.59 -59.63 -14.81
N GLU A 442 10.52 -60.73 -15.52
CA GLU A 442 9.35 -61.24 -16.21
C GLU A 442 8.58 -62.21 -15.31
N ASN A 443 7.27 -62.02 -15.17
CA ASN A 443 6.41 -63.00 -14.54
C ASN A 443 5.93 -64.01 -15.60
N GLU A 444 6.42 -65.25 -15.53
CA GLU A 444 6.13 -66.31 -16.51
C GLU A 444 4.62 -66.62 -16.67
N GLN A 445 3.79 -66.26 -15.68
CA GLN A 445 2.34 -66.51 -15.72
C GLN A 445 1.54 -65.37 -16.33
N MET A 446 1.96 -64.12 -16.11
CA MET A 446 1.25 -62.93 -16.57
C MET A 446 1.86 -62.34 -17.84
N MET A 447 3.07 -62.78 -18.23
CA MET A 447 3.90 -62.17 -19.29
C MET A 447 4.12 -60.66 -19.08
N GLU A 448 4.08 -60.23 -17.82
CA GLU A 448 4.33 -58.84 -17.42
C GLU A 448 5.78 -58.71 -16.93
N GLU A 449 6.47 -57.72 -17.45
CA GLU A 449 7.82 -57.35 -17.03
C GLU A 449 7.76 -56.14 -16.09
N LYS A 450 8.45 -56.25 -14.96
CA LYS A 450 8.64 -55.15 -14.01
C LYS A 450 10.11 -54.78 -13.90
N MET A 451 10.38 -53.49 -13.69
CA MET A 451 11.72 -52.99 -13.40
C MET A 451 11.98 -52.99 -11.88
N VAL A 452 13.09 -53.59 -11.46
CA VAL A 452 13.60 -53.52 -10.08
C VAL A 452 14.96 -52.83 -10.09
N SER A 453 15.18 -51.88 -9.18
CA SER A 453 16.40 -51.07 -9.16
C SER A 453 16.98 -50.87 -7.76
N VAL A 454 18.31 -50.76 -7.72
CA VAL A 454 19.10 -50.39 -6.54
C VAL A 454 19.78 -49.07 -6.83
N PHE A 455 19.34 -48.04 -6.11
CA PHE A 455 19.92 -46.70 -6.10
C PHE A 455 21.06 -46.60 -5.09
N PRO A 456 21.78 -45.46 -5.04
CA PRO A 456 22.77 -45.26 -4.01
C PRO A 456 22.21 -45.34 -2.59
N GLY A 457 23.00 -45.89 -1.66
CA GLY A 457 22.59 -46.09 -0.27
C GLY A 457 23.73 -46.43 0.69
N PHE A 458 23.40 -46.48 1.97
CA PHE A 458 24.27 -46.91 3.05
C PHE A 458 24.16 -48.40 3.31
N VAL A 459 25.30 -49.06 3.39
CA VAL A 459 25.39 -50.44 3.85
C VAL A 459 25.53 -50.43 5.37
N THR A 460 24.62 -51.13 6.03
CA THR A 460 24.57 -51.16 7.50
C THR A 460 25.27 -52.40 8.04
N SER A 461 25.60 -52.37 9.33
CA SER A 461 26.10 -53.53 10.06
C SER A 461 24.98 -54.44 10.59
N ASP A 462 23.71 -54.14 10.31
CA ASP A 462 22.57 -54.94 10.75
C ASP A 462 22.26 -56.04 9.72
N PRO A 463 22.42 -57.32 10.06
CA PRO A 463 22.10 -58.43 9.17
C PRO A 463 20.62 -58.48 8.75
N ASN A 464 19.71 -57.86 9.49
CA ASN A 464 18.30 -57.81 9.11
C ASN A 464 17.98 -56.66 8.16
N ASN A 465 18.85 -55.66 8.06
CA ASN A 465 18.64 -54.47 7.24
C ASN A 465 19.95 -53.94 6.66
N ILE A 466 20.60 -54.76 5.84
CA ILE A 466 21.96 -54.49 5.33
C ILE A 466 22.07 -53.26 4.42
N TYR A 467 20.96 -52.68 3.97
CA TYR A 467 20.94 -51.57 3.02
C TYR A 467 19.84 -50.58 3.40
N LYS A 468 20.19 -49.30 3.37
CA LYS A 468 19.27 -48.18 3.54
C LYS A 468 19.56 -47.10 2.50
N GLU A 469 18.54 -46.51 1.89
CA GLU A 469 18.71 -45.39 0.97
C GLU A 469 19.44 -44.20 1.63
N VAL A 470 20.14 -43.39 0.83
CA VAL A 470 20.91 -42.22 1.34
C VAL A 470 20.02 -41.22 2.05
N SER A 471 18.79 -41.02 1.56
CA SER A 471 17.83 -40.04 2.07
C SER A 471 16.40 -40.40 1.69
N GLY A 472 15.42 -39.71 2.30
CA GLY A 472 14.02 -39.77 1.88
C GLY A 472 13.83 -39.34 0.42
N ALA A 473 14.51 -38.28 -0.02
CA ALA A 473 14.46 -37.83 -1.42
C ALA A 473 14.94 -38.90 -2.42
N MET A 474 15.92 -39.74 -2.06
CA MET A 474 16.35 -40.87 -2.90
C MET A 474 15.28 -41.96 -2.99
N LEU A 475 14.58 -42.24 -1.89
CA LEU A 475 13.45 -43.18 -1.87
C LEU A 475 12.30 -42.65 -2.74
N ASN A 476 12.00 -41.35 -2.64
CA ASN A 476 10.98 -40.69 -3.47
C ASN A 476 11.35 -40.74 -4.95
N LEU A 477 12.63 -40.52 -5.30
CA LEU A 477 13.11 -40.68 -6.68
C LEU A 477 12.88 -42.12 -7.14
N LYS A 478 13.29 -43.13 -6.36
CA LYS A 478 13.10 -44.54 -6.72
C LYS A 478 11.63 -44.85 -7.04
N GLN A 479 10.71 -44.41 -6.18
CA GLN A 479 9.27 -44.59 -6.38
C GLN A 479 8.78 -43.88 -7.65
N ALA A 480 9.13 -42.59 -7.81
CA ALA A 480 8.74 -41.80 -8.97
C ALA A 480 9.28 -42.37 -10.29
N VAL A 481 10.47 -42.97 -10.28
CA VAL A 481 11.04 -43.61 -11.47
C VAL A 481 10.33 -44.91 -11.79
N THR A 482 10.05 -45.75 -10.78
CA THR A 482 9.27 -46.98 -11.01
C THR A 482 7.90 -46.66 -11.59
N GLU A 483 7.21 -45.65 -11.08
CA GLU A 483 5.92 -45.19 -11.63
C GLU A 483 6.07 -44.66 -13.06
N ARG A 484 7.02 -43.75 -13.31
CA ARG A 484 7.19 -43.13 -14.62
C ARG A 484 7.70 -44.09 -15.69
N VAL A 485 8.45 -45.12 -15.33
CA VAL A 485 8.86 -46.17 -16.29
C VAL A 485 7.65 -46.99 -16.75
N GLU A 486 6.61 -47.15 -15.93
CA GLU A 486 5.37 -47.82 -16.38
C GLU A 486 4.51 -46.89 -17.26
N GLU A 487 4.53 -45.58 -17.01
CA GLU A 487 3.68 -44.61 -17.73
C GLU A 487 4.33 -44.01 -18.99
N ASP A 488 5.65 -43.85 -19.02
CA ASP A 488 6.41 -43.20 -20.09
C ASP A 488 7.23 -44.23 -20.87
N MET A 489 6.68 -44.67 -22.01
CA MET A 489 7.31 -45.65 -22.89
C MET A 489 8.71 -45.23 -23.37
N ALA A 490 8.98 -43.93 -23.55
CA ALA A 490 10.28 -43.47 -24.01
C ALA A 490 11.33 -43.64 -22.90
N LEU A 491 10.96 -43.30 -21.65
CA LEU A 491 11.82 -43.54 -20.50
C LEU A 491 12.06 -45.04 -20.30
N ARG A 492 11.00 -45.87 -20.36
CA ARG A 492 11.10 -47.33 -20.26
C ARG A 492 12.06 -47.92 -21.29
N SER A 493 11.88 -47.55 -22.55
CA SER A 493 12.73 -48.03 -23.64
C SER A 493 14.20 -47.67 -23.44
N ASN A 494 14.51 -46.48 -22.89
CA ASN A 494 15.89 -46.09 -22.56
C ASN A 494 16.50 -47.03 -21.49
N PHE A 495 15.73 -47.39 -20.45
CA PHE A 495 16.17 -48.35 -19.43
C PHE A 495 16.33 -49.77 -19.98
N GLU A 496 15.35 -50.26 -20.73
CA GLU A 496 15.38 -51.61 -21.33
C GLU A 496 16.55 -51.75 -22.30
N PHE A 497 16.66 -50.84 -23.28
CA PHE A 497 17.72 -50.86 -24.27
C PHE A 497 19.11 -50.76 -23.63
N SER A 498 19.27 -49.90 -22.62
CA SER A 498 20.53 -49.78 -21.88
C SER A 498 20.86 -51.06 -21.09
N CYS A 499 19.85 -51.70 -20.50
CA CYS A 499 20.02 -52.92 -19.72
C CYS A 499 20.36 -54.13 -20.62
N GLU A 500 19.71 -54.24 -21.78
CA GLU A 500 19.97 -55.28 -22.78
C GLU A 500 21.33 -55.11 -23.45
N SER A 501 21.66 -53.88 -23.89
CA SER A 501 22.93 -53.57 -24.57
C SER A 501 24.15 -53.91 -23.72
N ARG A 502 23.99 -53.94 -22.39
CA ARG A 502 25.04 -54.31 -21.45
C ARG A 502 24.55 -55.28 -20.39
N ASN A 503 23.95 -56.37 -20.84
CA ASN A 503 23.44 -57.39 -19.95
C ASN A 503 24.58 -58.15 -19.25
N ILE A 504 24.69 -58.00 -17.93
CA ILE A 504 25.69 -58.66 -17.10
C ILE A 504 25.47 -60.19 -17.09
N LEU A 505 24.25 -60.67 -17.38
CA LEU A 505 23.96 -62.11 -17.47
C LEU A 505 24.72 -62.80 -18.61
N GLU A 506 25.09 -62.07 -19.66
CA GLU A 506 25.85 -62.61 -20.79
C GLU A 506 27.35 -62.71 -20.50
N ASP A 507 27.82 -62.15 -19.37
CA ASP A 507 29.22 -62.23 -18.96
C ASP A 507 29.56 -63.63 -18.43
N SER A 508 30.34 -64.39 -19.21
CA SER A 508 30.85 -65.72 -18.84
C SER A 508 31.60 -65.75 -17.49
N SER A 509 32.10 -64.61 -17.01
CA SER A 509 32.80 -64.49 -15.73
C SER A 509 31.90 -64.13 -14.54
N LEU A 510 30.60 -63.90 -14.76
CA LEU A 510 29.64 -63.46 -13.73
C LEU A 510 29.66 -64.35 -12.48
N SER A 511 29.59 -65.68 -12.67
CA SER A 511 29.62 -66.64 -11.56
C SER A 511 30.88 -66.47 -10.71
N LYS A 512 32.05 -66.34 -11.36
CA LYS A 512 33.33 -66.13 -10.67
C LYS A 512 33.35 -64.80 -9.92
N LYS A 513 32.85 -63.72 -10.53
CA LYS A 513 32.77 -62.38 -9.92
C LYS A 513 31.89 -62.39 -8.67
N ILE A 514 30.72 -63.04 -8.73
CA ILE A 514 29.81 -63.17 -7.57
C ILE A 514 30.45 -64.00 -6.46
N GLN A 515 31.11 -65.12 -6.79
CA GLN A 515 31.80 -65.95 -5.79
C GLN A 515 32.95 -65.21 -5.08
N GLN A 516 33.69 -64.38 -5.82
CA GLN A 516 34.72 -63.51 -5.25
C GLN A 516 34.09 -62.43 -4.35
N GLY A 517 32.99 -61.80 -4.78
CA GLY A 517 32.28 -60.82 -3.96
C GLY A 517 31.67 -61.40 -2.68
N ILE A 518 31.11 -62.62 -2.71
CA ILE A 518 30.65 -63.34 -1.51
C ILE A 518 31.81 -63.47 -0.50
N SER A 519 32.99 -63.87 -0.99
CA SER A 519 34.18 -64.06 -0.15
C SER A 519 34.62 -62.75 0.52
N ILE A 520 34.54 -61.63 -0.21
CA ILE A 520 34.90 -60.30 0.30
C ILE A 520 33.85 -59.82 1.32
N LEU A 521 32.56 -59.82 0.96
CA LEU A 521 31.47 -59.37 1.83
C LEU A 521 31.40 -60.17 3.14
N ARG A 522 31.70 -61.47 3.10
CA ARG A 522 31.75 -62.33 4.28
C ARG A 522 32.93 -61.99 5.19
N ARG A 523 34.12 -61.71 4.62
CA ARG A 523 35.29 -61.24 5.40
C ARG A 523 35.01 -59.89 6.07
N SER A 524 34.27 -59.02 5.39
CA SER A 524 33.85 -57.71 5.88
C SER A 524 32.65 -57.77 6.84
N ALA A 525 32.15 -58.97 7.17
CA ALA A 525 30.98 -59.20 8.02
C ALA A 525 29.70 -58.47 7.59
N ILE A 526 29.55 -58.18 6.28
CA ILE A 526 28.37 -57.51 5.71
C ILE A 526 27.25 -58.54 5.46
N ILE A 527 27.60 -59.75 5.02
CA ILE A 527 26.65 -60.84 4.76
C ILE A 527 26.88 -62.02 5.73
N ASN A 528 25.80 -62.73 6.05
CA ASN A 528 25.85 -63.95 6.86
C ASN A 528 25.66 -65.22 6.01
N GLY A 529 25.73 -66.40 6.64
CA GLY A 529 25.60 -67.69 5.94
C GLY A 529 24.24 -67.88 5.24
N ASP A 530 23.16 -67.34 5.81
CA ASP A 530 21.83 -67.43 5.21
C ASP A 530 21.74 -66.59 3.92
N MET A 531 22.31 -65.38 3.93
CA MET A 531 22.41 -64.54 2.73
C MET A 531 23.28 -65.19 1.67
N GLU A 532 24.43 -65.75 2.06
CA GLU A 532 25.30 -66.49 1.14
C GLU A 532 24.53 -67.61 0.42
N ASN A 533 23.75 -68.40 1.17
CA ASN A 533 22.92 -69.46 0.60
C ASN A 533 21.85 -68.91 -0.36
N LYS A 534 21.20 -67.79 -0.01
CA LYS A 534 20.24 -67.12 -0.90
C LYS A 534 20.88 -66.63 -2.20
N ILE A 535 22.06 -66.01 -2.13
CA ILE A 535 22.80 -65.56 -3.31
C ILE A 535 23.17 -66.75 -4.20
N ARG A 536 23.75 -67.82 -3.62
CA ARG A 536 24.16 -69.02 -4.37
C ARG A 536 22.98 -69.70 -5.05
N SER A 537 21.89 -69.95 -4.32
CA SER A 537 20.68 -70.59 -4.87
C SER A 537 20.07 -69.79 -6.02
N LYS A 538 20.01 -68.45 -5.92
CA LYS A 538 19.54 -67.59 -7.02
C LYS A 538 20.51 -67.60 -8.20
N LEU A 539 21.81 -67.56 -7.96
CA LEU A 539 22.83 -67.67 -9.02
C LEU A 539 22.75 -69.01 -9.76
N ASP A 540 22.64 -70.13 -9.03
CA ASP A 540 22.55 -71.47 -9.62
C ASP A 540 21.27 -71.63 -10.43
N SER A 541 20.15 -71.04 -9.97
CA SER A 541 18.89 -71.02 -10.72
C SER A 541 18.97 -70.24 -12.04
N LEU A 542 19.89 -69.28 -12.14
CA LEU A 542 20.15 -68.53 -13.38
C LEU A 542 21.07 -69.29 -14.34
N LEU A 543 22.03 -70.05 -13.83
CA LEU A 543 23.04 -70.76 -14.63
C LEU A 543 22.59 -72.15 -15.13
N THR A 544 21.55 -72.71 -14.52
CA THR A 544 20.96 -74.00 -14.92
C THR A 544 19.87 -73.89 -15.99
N ARG A 545 19.60 -72.67 -16.45
CA ARG A 545 18.78 -72.35 -17.63
C ARG A 545 19.71 -71.98 -18.77
#